data_AF-A0A151UDL6-F1
#
_entry.id   AF-A0A151UDL6-F1
#
_cell.length_a   1.000
_cell.length_b   1.000
_cell.length_c   1.000
_cell.angle_alpha   90.00
_cell.angle_beta   90.00
_cell.angle_gamma   90.00
#
_symmetry.space_group_name_H-M   'P 1'
#
loop_
_entity.id
_entity.type
_entity.pdbx_description
1 polymer ?
#
loop_
_entity_poly.entity_id
_entity_poly.type
_entity_poly.pdbx_seq_one_letter_code
_entity_poly.pdbx_strand_id
1 'polypeptide(L)'
;YSILWNPQRIVFSVDGTPIREFKNMESKGVPFPKNQAMRIYSSLWNADDWATRGGLVKTDWAQAPFTASYRNFNANACTVSSGTSSCASSNTNNNAWLSEELDSTSHQRLNWVQKNYMIYNYCTDTKRFPQGLPPECNTP
;
A
#
# COMPACT_ATOMS: atom_id res chain seq x y z
N TYR A 1 1.30 10.11 -5.06
CA TYR A 1 1.25 8.79 -4.39
C TYR A 1 1.79 8.92 -2.98
N SER A 2 1.12 8.31 -2.00
CA SER A 2 1.57 8.26 -0.61
C SER A 2 1.18 6.93 0.04
N ILE A 3 1.94 6.57 1.08
CA ILE A 3 1.66 5.42 1.94
C ILE A 3 1.61 5.93 3.38
N LEU A 4 0.46 5.76 4.05
CA LEU A 4 0.36 5.83 5.50
C LEU A 4 0.50 4.40 6.02
N TRP A 5 1.47 4.14 6.88
CA TRP A 5 1.65 2.81 7.46
C TRP A 5 1.93 2.94 8.95
N ASN A 6 0.97 2.52 9.76
CA ASN A 6 1.03 2.54 11.22
C ASN A 6 0.68 1.15 11.79
N PRO A 7 0.74 0.93 13.12
CA PRO A 7 0.48 -0.39 13.71
C PRO A 7 -0.92 -0.96 13.44
N GLN A 8 -1.88 -0.13 13.05
CA GLN A 8 -3.28 -0.51 12.85
C GLN A 8 -3.62 -0.75 11.37
N ARG A 9 -2.95 -0.08 10.42
CA ARG A 9 -3.31 -0.12 8.99
C ARG A 9 -2.21 0.37 8.05
N ILE A 10 -2.38 0.01 6.78
CA ILE A 10 -1.66 0.57 5.64
C ILE A 10 -2.68 1.19 4.70
N VAL A 11 -2.55 2.47 4.38
CA VAL A 11 -3.37 3.17 3.39
C VAL A 11 -2.49 3.59 2.22
N PHE A 12 -2.93 3.22 1.02
CA PHE A 12 -2.35 3.69 -0.24
C PHE A 12 -3.24 4.79 -0.81
N SER A 13 -2.64 5.91 -1.20
CA SER A 13 -3.39 7.07 -1.71
C SER A 13 -2.78 7.68 -2.97
N VAL A 14 -3.65 8.24 -3.80
CA VAL A 14 -3.31 9.09 -4.96
C VAL A 14 -3.89 10.47 -4.69
N ASP A 15 -3.02 11.48 -4.59
CA ASP A 15 -3.39 12.88 -4.33
C ASP A 15 -4.34 13.04 -3.13
N GLY A 16 -4.05 12.31 -2.04
CA GLY A 16 -4.85 12.31 -0.81
C GLY A 16 -6.13 11.45 -0.87
N THR A 17 -6.48 10.89 -2.02
CA THR A 17 -7.62 9.97 -2.15
C THR A 17 -7.18 8.53 -1.85
N PRO A 18 -7.76 7.86 -0.84
CA PRO A 18 -7.43 6.47 -0.55
C PRO A 18 -7.92 5.56 -1.67
N ILE A 19 -7.03 4.66 -2.11
CA ILE A 19 -7.33 3.65 -3.15
C ILE A 19 -7.28 2.22 -2.61
N ARG A 20 -6.64 2.02 -1.45
CA ARG A 20 -6.62 0.75 -0.72
C ARG A 20 -6.34 1.00 0.75
N GLU A 21 -7.04 0.28 1.61
CA GLU A 21 -6.70 0.13 3.03
C GLU A 21 -6.43 -1.35 3.32
N PHE A 22 -5.38 -1.64 4.09
CA PHE A 22 -5.06 -2.96 4.60
C PHE A 22 -4.94 -2.87 6.12
N LYS A 23 -5.95 -3.38 6.82
CA LYS A 23 -6.03 -3.32 8.29
C LYS A 23 -5.17 -4.41 8.91
N ASN A 24 -4.59 -4.12 10.08
CA ASN A 24 -3.94 -5.14 10.89
C ASN A 24 -5.00 -6.10 11.43
N MET A 25 -4.95 -7.35 10.96
CA MET A 25 -5.82 -8.44 11.40
C MET A 25 -5.03 -9.64 11.92
N GLU A 26 -3.93 -9.39 12.63
CA GLU A 26 -3.18 -10.44 13.31
C GLU A 26 -4.05 -11.24 14.29
N SER A 27 -5.07 -10.61 14.89
CA SER A 27 -6.08 -11.30 15.72
C SER A 27 -6.91 -12.34 14.98
N LYS A 28 -6.95 -12.27 13.64
CA LYS A 28 -7.57 -13.25 12.74
C LYS A 28 -6.53 -14.11 12.01
N GLY A 29 -5.27 -14.07 12.44
CA GLY A 29 -4.18 -14.85 11.86
C GLY A 29 -3.59 -14.28 10.57
N VAL A 30 -3.96 -13.06 10.15
CA VAL A 30 -3.37 -12.41 8.97
C VAL A 30 -2.08 -11.69 9.37
N PRO A 31 -0.91 -12.05 8.81
CA PRO A 31 0.34 -11.36 9.12
C PRO A 31 0.27 -9.88 8.73
N PHE A 32 0.83 -9.01 9.57
CA PHE A 32 0.92 -7.58 9.32
C PHE A 32 2.37 -7.10 9.51
N PRO A 33 2.91 -6.27 8.60
CA PRO A 33 4.25 -5.74 8.77
C PRO A 33 4.21 -4.72 9.91
N LYS A 34 4.65 -5.13 11.11
CA LYS A 34 4.78 -4.22 12.28
C LYS A 34 6.16 -4.23 12.93
N ASN A 35 6.88 -5.35 12.83
CA ASN A 35 8.11 -5.59 13.60
C ASN A 35 9.38 -5.61 12.75
N GLN A 36 9.26 -5.50 11.42
CA GLN A 36 10.39 -5.49 10.51
C GLN A 36 10.54 -4.08 9.94
N ALA A 37 11.67 -3.44 10.23
CA ALA A 37 11.98 -2.12 9.68
C ALA A 37 12.15 -2.21 8.17
N MET A 38 11.53 -1.28 7.44
CA MET A 38 11.53 -1.26 5.98
C MET A 38 12.37 -0.12 5.43
N ARG A 39 12.80 -0.27 4.18
CA ARG A 39 13.43 0.80 3.38
C ARG A 39 12.49 1.19 2.25
N ILE A 40 12.57 2.45 1.84
CA ILE A 40 11.85 2.95 0.67
C ILE A 40 12.70 2.69 -0.56
N TYR A 41 12.09 2.12 -1.60
CA TYR A 41 12.72 1.84 -2.89
C TYR A 41 11.92 2.49 -4.01
N SER A 42 12.62 2.88 -5.08
CA SER A 42 12.03 3.27 -6.36
C SER A 42 12.89 2.69 -7.47
N SER A 43 12.27 2.19 -8.54
CA SER A 43 12.96 1.59 -9.68
C SER A 43 12.12 1.72 -10.94
N LEU A 44 12.80 1.77 -12.09
CA LEU A 44 12.20 1.62 -13.42
C LEU A 44 12.89 0.42 -14.06
N TRP A 45 12.13 -0.61 -14.43
CA TRP A 45 12.66 -1.86 -14.96
C TRP A 45 11.66 -2.55 -15.89
N ASN A 46 12.15 -3.45 -16.75
CA ASN A 46 11.31 -4.22 -17.69
C ASN A 46 10.69 -5.46 -17.03
N ALA A 47 9.38 -5.62 -17.16
CA ALA A 47 8.60 -6.72 -16.59
C ALA A 47 7.66 -7.37 -17.62
N ASP A 48 8.20 -7.65 -18.82
CA ASP A 48 7.48 -8.15 -19.99
C ASP A 48 6.59 -9.39 -19.73
N ASP A 49 6.95 -10.22 -18.76
CA ASP A 49 6.22 -11.48 -18.50
C ASP A 49 4.85 -11.26 -17.88
N TRP A 50 4.55 -10.08 -17.33
CA TRP A 50 3.28 -9.86 -16.63
C TRP A 50 2.72 -8.42 -16.68
N ALA A 51 3.55 -7.39 -16.93
CA ALA A 51 3.15 -6.00 -16.69
C ALA A 51 1.98 -5.50 -17.55
N THR A 52 2.01 -5.73 -18.88
CA THR A 52 1.01 -5.16 -19.80
C THR A 52 0.13 -6.26 -20.39
N ARG A 53 -1.19 -6.14 -20.17
CA ARG A 53 -2.20 -7.16 -20.57
C ARG A 53 -1.81 -8.58 -20.11
N GLY A 54 -1.32 -8.72 -18.89
CA GLY A 54 -0.88 -10.01 -18.33
C GLY A 54 0.32 -10.61 -19.06
N GLY A 55 1.18 -9.79 -19.66
CA GLY A 55 2.39 -10.21 -20.37
C GLY A 55 2.22 -10.42 -21.88
N LEU A 56 1.03 -10.17 -22.43
CA LEU A 56 0.75 -10.30 -23.86
C LEU A 56 1.39 -9.20 -24.72
N VAL A 57 1.63 -8.02 -24.13
CA VAL A 57 2.28 -6.89 -24.83
C VAL A 57 3.68 -6.71 -24.28
N LYS A 58 4.67 -6.79 -25.16
CA LYS A 58 6.10 -6.67 -24.84
C LYS A 58 6.60 -5.24 -25.07
N THR A 59 7.68 -4.89 -24.39
CA THR A 59 8.33 -3.59 -24.48
C THR A 59 8.87 -3.37 -25.90
N ASP A 60 8.42 -2.29 -26.55
CA ASP A 60 9.01 -1.81 -27.79
C ASP A 60 10.24 -0.95 -27.49
N TRP A 61 11.41 -1.58 -27.50
CA TRP A 61 12.68 -0.92 -27.19
C TRP A 61 13.08 0.15 -28.21
N ALA A 62 12.44 0.23 -29.38
CA ALA A 62 12.65 1.34 -30.30
C ALA A 62 12.12 2.68 -29.74
N GLN A 63 11.24 2.66 -28.74
CA GLN A 63 10.71 3.84 -28.06
C GLN A 63 11.58 4.32 -26.88
N ALA A 64 12.75 3.71 -26.67
CA ALA A 64 13.66 4.11 -25.61
C ALA A 64 14.25 5.52 -25.86
N PRO A 65 14.58 6.29 -24.79
CA PRO A 65 14.59 5.89 -23.39
C PRO A 65 13.23 6.05 -22.68
N PHE A 66 12.87 5.05 -21.87
CA PHE A 66 11.76 5.16 -20.94
C PHE A 66 12.19 5.97 -19.72
N THR A 67 11.51 7.09 -19.44
CA THR A 67 11.91 8.01 -18.38
C THR A 67 10.80 8.15 -17.35
N ALA A 68 11.13 7.94 -16.07
CA ALA A 68 10.28 8.23 -14.93
C ALA A 68 10.92 9.34 -14.09
N SER A 69 10.17 10.40 -13.80
CA SER A 69 10.64 11.54 -13.00
C SER A 69 9.98 11.55 -11.63
N TYR A 70 10.77 11.76 -10.59
CA TYR A 70 10.33 11.78 -9.20
C TYR A 70 10.70 13.12 -8.56
N ARG A 71 9.82 13.63 -7.70
CA ARG A 71 10.03 14.85 -6.93
C ARG A 71 9.31 14.76 -5.59
N ASN A 72 9.57 15.70 -4.70
CA ASN A 72 8.88 15.84 -3.41
C ASN A 72 9.04 14.58 -2.52
N PHE A 73 10.27 14.06 -2.43
CA PHE A 73 10.58 12.99 -1.50
C PHE A 73 10.34 13.47 -0.06
N ASN A 74 9.30 12.93 0.58
CA ASN A 74 8.90 13.27 1.94
C ASN A 74 8.69 11.97 2.71
N ALA A 75 9.34 11.86 3.88
CA ALA A 75 9.16 10.77 4.80
C ALA A 75 9.07 11.32 6.23
N ASN A 76 7.90 11.18 6.84
CA ASN A 76 7.71 11.27 8.28
C ASN A 76 7.61 9.84 8.81
N ALA A 77 8.66 9.33 9.45
CA ALA A 77 8.78 7.92 9.78
C ALA A 77 9.55 7.65 11.07
N CYS A 78 9.22 6.53 11.71
CA CYS A 78 10.01 5.95 12.78
C CYS A 78 11.27 5.29 12.19
N THR A 79 12.45 5.83 12.49
CA THR A 79 13.72 5.21 12.09
C THR A 79 14.21 4.27 13.19
N VAL A 80 14.84 3.17 12.79
CA VAL A 80 15.45 2.23 13.74
C VAL A 80 16.96 2.39 13.67
N SER A 81 17.58 2.74 14.80
CA SER A 81 19.03 2.81 14.97
C SER A 81 19.45 1.94 16.15
N SER A 82 20.46 1.09 15.95
CA SER A 82 20.97 0.16 16.98
C SER A 82 19.88 -0.70 17.65
N GLY A 83 18.84 -1.07 16.91
CA GLY A 83 17.70 -1.87 17.40
C GLY A 83 16.60 -1.07 18.11
N THR A 84 16.76 0.25 18.26
CA THR A 84 15.78 1.12 18.94
C THR A 84 15.02 1.99 17.94
N SER A 85 13.70 2.04 18.07
CA SER A 85 12.84 2.89 17.24
C SER A 85 12.79 4.33 17.76
N SER A 86 12.88 5.33 16.87
CA SER A 86 12.76 6.74 17.22
C SER A 86 11.37 7.10 17.79
N CYS A 87 10.35 6.33 17.44
CA CYS A 87 8.97 6.53 17.91
C CYS A 87 8.70 5.99 19.33
N ALA A 88 9.69 5.36 19.97
CA ALA A 88 9.60 4.97 21.38
C ALA A 88 9.79 6.18 22.33
N SER A 89 10.34 7.30 21.85
CA SER A 89 10.51 8.51 22.66
C SER A 89 9.24 9.37 22.63
N SER A 90 8.73 9.66 23.82
CA SER A 90 7.43 10.26 24.12
C SER A 90 7.30 11.75 23.74
N ASN A 91 7.51 12.11 22.47
CA ASN A 91 7.08 13.40 21.93
C ASN A 91 5.76 13.22 21.17
N THR A 92 4.67 13.20 21.92
CA THR A 92 3.30 12.86 21.50
C THR A 92 2.69 13.76 20.43
N ASN A 93 3.28 14.93 20.14
CA ASN A 93 2.71 15.88 19.18
C ASN A 93 3.15 15.67 17.72
N ASN A 94 4.25 14.95 17.44
CA ASN A 94 4.80 14.83 16.08
C ASN A 94 4.39 13.55 15.33
N ASN A 95 3.68 12.63 15.99
CA ASN A 95 3.37 11.31 15.45
C ASN A 95 1.86 11.03 15.32
N ALA A 96 1.04 12.06 15.04
CA ALA A 96 -0.41 11.88 14.86
C ALA A 96 -0.78 10.78 13.84
N TRP A 97 0.07 10.60 12.82
CA TRP A 97 -0.06 9.56 11.80
C TRP A 97 0.00 8.12 12.37
N LEU A 98 0.61 7.89 13.54
CA LEU A 98 0.70 6.56 14.18
C LEU A 98 -0.67 5.99 14.58
N SER A 99 -1.65 6.87 14.77
CA SER A 99 -3.03 6.51 15.11
C SER A 99 -4.04 7.05 14.09
N GLU A 100 -3.57 7.48 12.92
CA GLU A 100 -4.45 8.02 11.88
C GLU A 100 -5.31 6.92 11.27
N GLU A 101 -6.58 7.25 11.06
CA GLU A 101 -7.61 6.38 10.52
C GLU A 101 -8.36 7.10 9.39
N LEU A 102 -8.93 6.32 8.47
CA LEU A 102 -9.82 6.88 7.46
C LEU A 102 -11.12 7.32 8.12
N ASP A 103 -11.51 8.57 7.88
CA ASP A 103 -12.84 9.04 8.25
C ASP A 103 -13.92 8.49 7.31
N SER A 104 -15.19 8.72 7.65
CA SER A 104 -16.33 8.24 6.86
C SER A 104 -16.30 8.74 5.41
N THR A 105 -15.88 9.99 5.21
CA THR A 105 -15.73 10.61 3.88
C THR A 105 -14.67 9.90 3.05
N SER A 106 -13.53 9.59 3.66
CA SER A 106 -12.42 8.89 3.01
C SER A 106 -12.78 7.45 2.68
N HIS A 107 -13.53 6.76 3.53
CA HIS A 107 -14.10 5.45 3.22
C HIS A 107 -15.09 5.50 2.03
N GLN A 108 -15.94 6.52 1.95
CA GLN A 108 -16.83 6.70 0.80
C GLN A 108 -16.04 6.92 -0.51
N ARG A 109 -14.97 7.72 -0.45
CA ARG A 109 -14.07 7.92 -1.60
C ARG A 109 -13.37 6.62 -2.00
N LEU A 110 -12.87 5.85 -1.03
CA LEU A 110 -12.27 4.54 -1.27
C LEU A 110 -13.27 3.61 -1.99
N ASN A 111 -14.50 3.52 -1.50
CA ASN A 111 -15.56 2.70 -2.11
C ASN A 111 -15.88 3.18 -3.54
N TRP A 112 -15.92 4.49 -3.76
CA TRP A 112 -16.14 5.05 -5.09
C TRP A 112 -15.00 4.71 -6.05
N VAL A 113 -13.73 4.83 -5.60
CA VAL A 113 -12.57 4.43 -6.41
C VAL A 113 -12.63 2.95 -6.76
N GLN A 114 -12.89 2.10 -5.75
CA GLN A 114 -13.01 0.66 -5.95
C GLN A 114 -14.14 0.30 -6.94
N LYS A 115 -15.29 0.97 -6.83
CA LYS A 115 -16.43 0.71 -7.72
C LYS A 115 -16.18 1.14 -9.17
N ASN A 116 -15.48 2.26 -9.39
CA ASN A 116 -15.38 2.88 -10.71
C ASN A 116 -14.07 2.58 -11.45
N TYR A 117 -12.98 2.25 -10.73
CA TYR A 117 -11.64 2.16 -11.32
C TYR A 117 -10.90 0.85 -11.04
N MET A 118 -11.40 -0.02 -10.14
CA MET A 118 -10.73 -1.28 -9.82
C MET A 118 -10.99 -2.33 -10.89
N ILE A 119 -9.94 -2.73 -11.60
CA ILE A 119 -10.01 -3.76 -12.65
C ILE A 119 -9.64 -5.17 -12.17
N TYR A 120 -8.99 -5.29 -11.01
CA TYR A 120 -8.63 -6.56 -10.38
C TYR A 120 -8.65 -6.41 -8.86
N ASN A 121 -9.18 -7.41 -8.18
CA ASN A 121 -9.17 -7.50 -6.72
C ASN A 121 -9.01 -8.96 -6.29
N TYR A 122 -7.94 -9.24 -5.54
CA TYR A 122 -7.65 -10.57 -5.03
C TYR A 122 -8.73 -11.06 -4.04
N CYS A 123 -9.41 -10.14 -3.35
CA CYS A 123 -10.52 -10.45 -2.45
C CYS A 123 -11.78 -10.95 -3.16
N THR A 124 -11.85 -10.88 -4.49
CA THR A 124 -12.97 -11.40 -5.28
C THR A 124 -12.52 -12.47 -6.28
N ASP A 125 -11.25 -12.85 -6.26
CA ASP A 125 -10.65 -13.80 -7.19
C ASP A 125 -10.80 -15.24 -6.66
N THR A 126 -11.97 -15.82 -6.89
CA THR A 126 -12.29 -17.19 -6.47
C THR A 126 -11.49 -18.25 -7.22
N LYS A 127 -10.93 -17.93 -8.40
CA LYS A 127 -10.05 -18.84 -9.14
C LYS A 127 -8.70 -18.97 -8.46
N ARG A 128 -8.14 -17.84 -7.99
CA ARG A 128 -6.89 -17.83 -7.25
C ARG A 128 -7.03 -18.42 -5.84
N PHE A 129 -8.19 -18.21 -5.20
CA PHE A 129 -8.47 -18.69 -3.85
C PHE A 129 -9.64 -19.67 -3.82
N PRO A 130 -9.48 -20.89 -4.39
CA PRO A 130 -10.57 -21.86 -4.49
C PRO A 130 -10.99 -22.45 -3.13
N GLN A 131 -10.14 -22.33 -2.11
CA GLN A 131 -10.39 -22.84 -0.75
C GLN A 131 -10.99 -21.80 0.20
N GLY A 132 -11.30 -20.60 -0.29
CA GLY A 132 -11.83 -19.51 0.51
C GLY A 132 -10.96 -18.26 0.38
N LEU A 133 -11.64 -17.10 0.40
CA LEU A 133 -11.00 -15.80 0.25
C LEU A 133 -10.17 -15.43 1.49
N PRO A 134 -9.12 -14.61 1.33
CA PRO A 134 -8.28 -14.20 2.45
C PRO A 134 -9.08 -13.54 3.60
N PRO A 135 -8.79 -13.83 4.88
CA PRO A 135 -9.62 -13.40 6.00
C PRO A 135 -9.78 -11.87 6.12
N GLU A 136 -8.80 -11.11 5.66
CA GLU A 136 -8.82 -9.65 5.65
C GLU A 136 -9.82 -9.03 4.66
N CYS A 137 -10.33 -9.83 3.72
CA CYS A 137 -11.26 -9.36 2.69
C CYS A 137 -12.70 -9.23 3.19
N ASN A 138 -13.04 -9.81 4.35
CA ASN A 138 -14.40 -9.94 4.86
C ASN A 138 -14.76 -8.89 5.93
N THR A 139 -14.03 -7.78 6.02
CA THR A 139 -14.37 -6.69 6.93
C THR A 139 -14.63 -5.39 6.17
N PRO A 140 -15.65 -4.60 6.57
CA PRO A 140 -15.85 -3.26 6.05
C PRO A 140 -14.65 -2.35 6.38
#